data_AF-F9UTA4-F1
#
_entry.id   AF-F9UTA4-F1
#
_cell.length_a   1.000
_cell.length_b   1.000
_cell.length_c   1.000
_cell.angle_alpha   90.00
_cell.angle_beta   90.00
_cell.angle_gamma   90.00
#
_symmetry.space_group_name_H-M   'P 1'
#
loop_
_entity.id
_entity.type
_entity.pdbx_description
1 polymer ?
#
loop_
_entity_poly.entity_id
_entity_poly.type
_entity_poly.pdbx_seq_one_letter_code
_entity_poly.pdbx_strand_id
1 'polypeptide(L)'
;MSESETSKTPRNAAAGAKQAQAAERPVHEATELTKRNAEYMRQMRKSLDATALSGEKKTAVLNEMTSTLLAEQGRGTTARQLYGTVQERTEEIVNPKKTPVERQKANYWVTALDNGLMLFMIFCLMYGIMGFIGTNATKNSAGANGITAILITSAIGGLGVAKLFEYLMPAKDGKKVSLWKKIAWSVLAIIVWMLVFTTMSMIQGPLNPVLPGIAYLIIAVVVFFARMWLKRRFNITTSMF
;
A
#
# COMPACT_ATOMS: atom_id res chain seq x y z
N MET A 1 40.11 46.50 41.22
CA MET A 1 39.40 45.93 40.06
C MET A 1 38.49 44.83 40.57
N SER A 2 37.18 45.08 40.55
CA SER A 2 36.14 44.15 40.97
C SER A 2 35.22 43.98 39.76
N GLU A 3 35.13 42.77 39.23
CA GLU A 3 34.15 42.41 38.20
C GLU A 3 33.40 41.18 38.69
N SER A 4 32.13 41.38 39.01
CA SER A 4 31.16 40.35 39.36
C SER A 4 30.52 39.80 38.09
N GLU A 5 30.87 38.58 37.69
CA GLU A 5 30.16 37.85 36.64
C GLU A 5 28.87 37.25 37.20
N THR A 6 27.72 37.82 36.84
CA THR A 6 26.41 37.24 37.12
C THR A 6 26.11 36.09 36.17
N SER A 7 25.97 34.89 36.73
CA SER A 7 25.47 33.67 36.09
C SER A 7 24.12 33.88 35.39
N LYS A 8 24.07 33.71 34.06
CA LYS A 8 22.84 33.71 33.26
C LYS A 8 22.30 32.28 33.15
N THR A 9 21.53 31.84 34.15
CA THR A 9 20.75 30.60 34.04
C THR A 9 19.62 30.80 33.00
N PRO A 10 19.54 29.98 31.92
CA PRO A 10 18.55 30.19 30.87
C PRO A 10 17.14 29.79 31.33
N ARG A 11 16.21 30.76 31.31
CA ARG A 11 14.77 30.63 31.61
C ARG A 11 14.04 29.49 30.87
N ASN A 12 14.63 28.92 29.81
CA ASN A 12 13.99 27.92 28.95
C ASN A 12 14.07 26.48 29.48
N ALA A 13 15.04 26.16 30.36
CA ALA A 13 15.14 24.82 30.94
C ALA A 13 13.95 24.49 31.86
N ALA A 14 13.46 25.49 32.59
CA ALA A 14 12.31 25.36 33.49
C ALA A 14 10.97 25.15 32.73
N ALA A 15 10.85 25.65 31.50
CA ALA A 15 9.66 25.49 30.67
C ALA A 15 9.58 24.07 30.08
N GLY A 16 10.70 23.53 29.59
CA GLY A 16 10.78 22.14 29.10
C GLY A 16 10.53 21.11 30.21
N ALA A 17 11.07 21.35 31.41
CA ALA A 17 10.85 20.48 32.58
C ALA A 17 9.37 20.47 33.03
N LYS A 18 8.67 21.62 32.97
CA LYS A 18 7.22 21.70 33.26
C LYS A 18 6.37 20.97 32.23
N GLN A 19 6.77 20.96 30.96
CA GLN A 19 6.07 20.22 29.90
C GLN A 19 6.29 18.71 30.03
N ALA A 20 7.50 18.26 30.37
CA ALA A 20 7.79 16.85 30.64
C ALA A 20 7.02 16.33 31.87
N GLN A 21 6.99 17.11 32.96
CA GLN A 21 6.21 16.77 34.17
C GLN A 21 4.70 16.78 33.95
N ALA A 22 4.18 17.56 33.00
CA ALA A 22 2.76 17.54 32.62
C ALA A 22 2.39 16.26 31.84
N ALA A 23 3.33 15.70 31.07
CA ALA A 23 3.16 14.45 30.34
C ALA A 23 3.20 13.20 31.25
N GLU A 24 3.89 13.29 32.41
CA GLU A 24 4.05 12.21 33.39
C GLU A 24 2.99 12.17 34.49
N ARG A 25 1.97 13.06 34.46
CA ARG A 25 0.89 13.03 35.44
C ARG A 25 0.14 11.69 35.39
N PRO A 26 -0.14 11.06 36.54
CA PRO A 26 -0.94 9.84 36.59
C PRO A 26 -2.32 10.12 35.97
N VAL A 27 -2.75 9.23 35.07
CA VAL A 27 -4.08 9.29 34.46
C VAL A 27 -5.09 9.02 35.56
N HIS A 28 -5.74 10.07 36.07
CA HIS A 28 -6.96 9.89 36.84
C HIS A 28 -8.05 9.40 35.89
N GLU A 29 -8.65 8.25 36.16
CA GLU A 29 -9.85 7.79 35.46
C GLU A 29 -10.97 8.81 35.69
N ALA A 30 -11.08 9.75 34.77
CA ALA A 30 -12.18 10.69 34.76
C ALA A 30 -13.45 9.93 34.35
N THR A 31 -14.49 10.04 35.16
CA THR A 31 -15.83 9.49 34.86
C THR A 31 -16.62 10.39 33.92
N GLU A 32 -16.24 11.66 33.79
CA GLU A 32 -16.91 12.65 32.95
C GLU A 32 -15.95 13.32 31.96
N LEU A 33 -16.45 13.64 30.77
CA LEU A 33 -15.69 14.38 29.76
C LEU A 33 -15.54 15.86 30.15
N THR A 34 -14.39 16.45 29.85
CA THR A 34 -14.22 17.91 29.93
C THR A 34 -15.26 18.62 29.05
N LYS A 35 -15.64 19.85 29.41
CA LYS A 35 -16.61 20.66 28.64
C LYS A 35 -16.31 20.71 27.14
N ARG A 36 -15.02 20.83 26.77
CA ARG A 36 -14.56 20.88 25.38
C ARG A 36 -14.72 19.55 24.65
N ASN A 37 -14.41 18.44 25.31
CA ASN A 37 -14.57 17.10 24.74
C ASN A 37 -16.05 16.68 24.67
N ALA A 38 -16.85 17.06 25.67
CA ALA A 38 -18.29 16.85 25.66
C ALA A 38 -18.99 17.60 24.52
N GLU A 39 -18.59 18.86 24.25
CA GLU A 39 -19.11 19.62 23.11
C GLU A 39 -18.75 18.96 21.78
N TYR A 40 -17.52 18.49 21.62
CA TYR A 40 -17.12 17.73 20.43
C TYR A 40 -17.98 16.46 20.24
N MET A 41 -18.21 15.70 21.32
CA MET A 41 -19.02 14.48 21.26
C MET A 41 -20.49 14.75 20.93
N ARG A 42 -21.06 15.89 21.37
CA ARG A 42 -22.39 16.33 20.94
C ARG A 42 -22.45 16.58 19.43
N GLN A 43 -21.46 17.31 18.91
CA GLN A 43 -21.37 17.60 17.48
C GLN A 43 -21.14 16.33 16.65
N MET A 44 -20.28 15.42 17.11
CA MET A 44 -20.05 14.11 16.48
C MET A 44 -21.33 13.28 16.42
N ARG A 45 -22.11 13.23 17.51
CA ARG A 45 -23.38 12.48 17.55
C ARG A 45 -24.36 13.03 16.51
N LYS A 46 -24.54 14.35 16.47
CA LYS A 46 -25.37 15.02 15.46
C LYS A 46 -24.87 14.75 14.03
N SER A 47 -23.56 14.78 13.82
CA SER A 47 -22.95 14.53 12.51
C SER A 47 -23.16 13.09 12.05
N LEU A 48 -22.98 12.11 12.93
CA LEU A 48 -23.26 10.69 12.63
C LEU A 48 -24.75 10.42 12.45
N ASP A 49 -25.64 11.11 13.16
CA ASP A 49 -27.08 11.00 12.98
C ASP A 49 -27.52 11.43 11.58
N ALA A 50 -26.84 12.41 10.98
CA ALA A 50 -27.05 12.83 9.59
C ALA A 50 -26.54 11.82 8.52
N THR A 51 -25.94 10.70 8.92
CA THR A 51 -25.41 9.66 8.03
C THR A 51 -26.31 8.43 7.98
N ALA A 52 -26.20 7.64 6.90
CA ALA A 52 -26.92 6.38 6.72
C ALA A 52 -26.34 5.18 7.51
N LEU A 53 -25.42 5.41 8.47
CA LEU A 53 -24.87 4.34 9.30
C LEU A 53 -25.95 3.66 10.16
N SER A 54 -25.77 2.37 10.49
CA SER A 54 -26.67 1.69 11.42
C SER A 54 -26.51 2.24 12.85
N GLY A 55 -27.61 2.25 13.63
CA GLY A 55 -27.59 2.74 15.01
C GLY A 55 -26.57 2.02 15.90
N GLU A 56 -26.35 0.74 15.66
CA GLU A 56 -25.32 -0.07 16.34
C GLU A 56 -23.91 0.43 16.06
N LYS A 57 -23.58 0.72 14.78
CA LYS A 57 -22.27 1.26 14.39
C LYS A 57 -22.05 2.66 14.96
N LYS A 58 -23.08 3.53 14.92
CA LYS A 58 -23.00 4.87 15.53
C LYS A 58 -22.69 4.76 17.02
N THR A 59 -23.36 3.86 17.72
CA THR A 59 -23.18 3.65 19.17
C THR A 59 -21.78 3.10 19.47
N ALA A 60 -21.31 2.11 18.72
CA ALA A 60 -19.97 1.54 18.90
C ALA A 60 -18.87 2.61 18.75
N VAL A 61 -18.94 3.42 17.69
CA VAL A 61 -17.97 4.48 17.43
C VAL A 61 -18.00 5.56 18.53
N LEU A 62 -19.19 5.99 18.95
CA LEU A 62 -19.31 7.00 20.01
C LEU A 62 -18.80 6.47 21.37
N ASN A 63 -19.04 5.19 21.67
CA ASN A 63 -18.55 4.55 22.90
C ASN A 63 -17.01 4.44 22.90
N GLU A 64 -16.43 4.00 21.79
CA GLU A 64 -14.97 3.95 21.61
C GLU A 64 -14.34 5.34 21.80
N MET A 65 -14.87 6.35 21.11
CA MET A 65 -14.38 7.73 21.22
C MET A 65 -14.51 8.28 22.64
N THR A 66 -15.62 7.99 23.33
CA THR A 66 -15.82 8.39 24.73
C THR A 66 -14.75 7.76 25.62
N SER A 67 -14.53 6.44 25.48
CA SER A 67 -13.54 5.72 26.27
C SER A 67 -12.12 6.27 26.08
N THR A 68 -11.71 6.53 24.83
CA THR A 68 -10.39 7.11 24.54
C THR A 68 -10.26 8.53 25.12
N LEU A 69 -11.31 9.34 25.03
CA LEU A 69 -11.28 10.71 25.55
C LEU A 69 -11.20 10.75 27.07
N LEU A 70 -11.89 9.85 27.79
CA LEU A 70 -11.78 9.77 29.25
C LEU A 70 -10.35 9.41 29.69
N ALA A 71 -9.68 8.52 28.96
CA ALA A 71 -8.30 8.12 29.23
C ALA A 71 -7.28 9.23 28.91
N GLU A 72 -7.43 9.94 27.79
CA GLU A 72 -6.41 10.88 27.32
C GLU A 72 -6.60 12.32 27.82
N GLN A 73 -7.82 12.72 28.23
CA GLN A 73 -8.08 14.09 28.65
C GLN A 73 -7.36 14.52 29.94
N GLY A 74 -6.97 13.56 30.78
CA GLY A 74 -6.15 13.83 31.98
C GLY A 74 -4.80 14.46 31.65
N ARG A 75 -4.29 14.24 30.42
CA ARG A 75 -3.06 14.83 29.87
C ARG A 75 -3.29 16.18 29.18
N GLY A 76 -4.51 16.71 29.23
CA GLY A 76 -4.90 17.93 28.51
C GLY A 76 -5.22 17.71 27.03
N THR A 77 -5.30 16.45 26.59
CA THR A 77 -5.61 16.10 25.20
C THR A 77 -7.08 16.37 24.89
N THR A 78 -7.32 17.08 23.79
CA THR A 78 -8.67 17.43 23.33
C THR A 78 -9.12 16.53 22.19
N ALA A 79 -10.43 16.34 22.04
CA ALA A 79 -10.99 15.53 20.96
C ALA A 79 -10.56 16.01 19.57
N ARG A 80 -10.41 17.33 19.38
CA ARG A 80 -9.92 17.89 18.12
C ARG A 80 -8.46 17.54 17.83
N GLN A 81 -7.63 17.37 18.86
CA GLN A 81 -6.24 16.92 18.68
C GLN A 81 -6.16 15.42 18.34
N LEU A 82 -7.07 14.61 18.88
CA LEU A 82 -7.10 13.16 18.60
C LEU A 82 -7.76 12.82 17.27
N TYR A 83 -8.79 13.56 16.89
CA TYR A 83 -9.69 13.16 15.80
C TYR A 83 -9.83 14.20 14.68
N GLY A 84 -9.20 15.37 14.79
CA GLY A 84 -9.38 16.45 13.83
C GLY A 84 -10.74 17.14 13.97
N THR A 85 -11.28 17.65 12.87
CA THR A 85 -12.62 18.24 12.85
C THR A 85 -13.72 17.16 12.87
N VAL A 86 -14.91 17.55 13.33
CA VAL A 86 -16.08 16.66 13.34
C VAL A 86 -16.42 16.16 11.94
N GLN A 87 -16.29 17.04 10.94
CA GLN A 87 -16.56 16.73 9.54
C GLN A 87 -15.56 15.72 8.99
N GLU A 88 -14.26 15.98 9.15
CA GLU A 88 -13.20 15.05 8.72
C GLU A 88 -13.38 13.68 9.37
N ARG A 89 -13.64 13.67 10.68
CA ARG A 89 -13.84 12.42 11.41
C ARG A 89 -15.10 11.68 10.97
N THR A 90 -16.19 12.41 10.72
CA THR A 90 -17.43 11.81 10.21
C THR A 90 -17.20 11.19 8.84
N GLU A 91 -16.49 11.88 7.96
CA GLU A 91 -16.13 11.35 6.63
C GLU A 91 -15.24 10.12 6.74
N GLU A 92 -14.27 10.10 7.66
CA GLU A 92 -13.47 8.90 7.95
C GLU A 92 -14.30 7.72 8.47
N ILE A 93 -15.36 7.98 9.24
CA ILE A 93 -16.24 6.92 9.79
C ILE A 93 -17.20 6.40 8.72
N VAL A 94 -17.76 7.28 7.88
CA VAL A 94 -18.72 6.93 6.82
C VAL A 94 -18.01 6.29 5.63
N ASN A 95 -16.87 6.86 5.24
CA ASN A 95 -16.02 6.41 4.15
C ASN A 95 -14.64 6.05 4.72
N PRO A 96 -14.52 4.92 5.46
CA PRO A 96 -13.23 4.48 5.95
C PRO A 96 -12.30 4.33 4.76
N LYS A 97 -11.29 5.21 4.69
CA LYS A 97 -10.20 5.08 3.72
C LYS A 97 -9.62 3.69 3.97
N LYS A 98 -9.91 2.74 3.07
CA LYS A 98 -9.41 1.35 3.16
C LYS A 98 -7.98 1.39 3.67
N THR A 99 -7.72 0.71 4.78
CA THR A 99 -6.38 0.75 5.38
C THR A 99 -5.37 0.31 4.31
N PRO A 100 -4.10 0.76 4.33
CA PRO A 100 -3.13 0.38 3.30
C PRO A 100 -3.07 -1.13 3.02
N VAL A 101 -3.37 -1.96 4.03
CA VAL A 101 -3.43 -3.42 3.92
C VAL A 101 -4.75 -3.94 3.32
N GLU A 102 -5.89 -3.31 3.56
CA GLU A 102 -7.15 -3.66 2.87
C GLU A 102 -7.16 -3.15 1.43
N ARG A 103 -6.49 -2.02 1.16
CA ARG A 103 -6.09 -1.64 -0.19
C ARG A 103 -5.20 -2.72 -0.78
N GLN A 104 -4.12 -3.15 -0.12
CA GLN A 104 -3.22 -4.20 -0.64
C GLN A 104 -3.92 -5.54 -0.94
N LYS A 105 -4.81 -6.04 -0.08
CA LYS A 105 -5.52 -7.31 -0.35
C LYS A 105 -6.52 -7.18 -1.51
N ALA A 106 -7.26 -6.08 -1.60
CA ALA A 106 -8.08 -5.79 -2.78
C ALA A 106 -7.22 -5.49 -4.02
N ASN A 107 -5.99 -5.02 -3.83
CA ASN A 107 -5.04 -4.69 -4.87
C ASN A 107 -4.21 -5.90 -5.31
N TYR A 108 -4.08 -7.02 -4.59
CA TYR A 108 -3.17 -8.10 -4.99
C TYR A 108 -3.46 -8.60 -6.41
N TRP A 109 -4.72 -8.92 -6.71
CA TRP A 109 -5.12 -9.41 -8.04
C TRP A 109 -4.96 -8.33 -9.12
N VAL A 110 -5.25 -7.07 -8.79
CA VAL A 110 -5.14 -5.94 -9.71
C VAL A 110 -3.67 -5.58 -9.98
N THR A 111 -2.83 -5.61 -8.95
CA THR A 111 -1.38 -5.44 -8.99
C THR A 111 -0.73 -6.61 -9.73
N ALA A 112 -1.16 -7.85 -9.49
CA ALA A 112 -0.69 -9.02 -10.21
C ALA A 112 -1.06 -8.95 -11.70
N LEU A 113 -2.29 -8.52 -12.01
CA LEU A 113 -2.72 -8.29 -13.38
C LEU A 113 -1.89 -7.19 -14.05
N ASP A 114 -1.67 -6.04 -13.39
CA ASP A 114 -0.87 -4.96 -13.98
C ASP A 114 0.59 -5.36 -14.17
N ASN A 115 1.21 -6.03 -13.19
CA ASN A 115 2.57 -6.58 -13.30
C ASN A 115 2.65 -7.64 -14.42
N GLY A 116 1.64 -8.49 -14.55
CA GLY A 116 1.57 -9.50 -15.60
C GLY A 116 1.43 -8.88 -16.99
N LEU A 117 0.54 -7.89 -17.14
CA LEU A 117 0.37 -7.13 -18.39
C LEU A 117 1.65 -6.37 -18.75
N MET A 118 2.40 -5.87 -17.77
CA MET A 118 3.70 -5.24 -18.02
C MET A 118 4.74 -6.22 -18.55
N LEU A 119 4.92 -7.36 -17.88
CA LEU A 119 5.85 -8.39 -18.33
C LEU A 119 5.46 -8.84 -19.75
N PHE A 120 4.17 -9.06 -19.99
CA PHE A 120 3.63 -9.43 -21.29
C PHE A 120 3.96 -8.38 -22.37
N MET A 121 3.73 -7.11 -22.06
CA MET A 121 4.05 -5.98 -22.94
C MET A 121 5.55 -5.90 -23.24
N ILE A 122 6.42 -6.07 -22.24
CA ILE A 122 7.88 -6.03 -22.41
C ILE A 122 8.34 -7.17 -23.32
N PHE A 123 7.84 -8.39 -23.11
CA PHE A 123 8.16 -9.53 -23.98
C PHE A 123 7.67 -9.29 -25.42
N CYS A 124 6.43 -8.82 -25.59
CA CYS A 124 5.90 -8.48 -26.90
C CYS A 124 6.74 -7.38 -27.58
N LEU A 125 7.13 -6.33 -26.86
CA LEU A 125 7.99 -5.28 -27.40
C LEU A 125 9.36 -5.83 -27.81
N MET A 126 9.98 -6.63 -26.95
CA MET A 126 11.28 -7.26 -27.18
C MET A 126 11.25 -8.16 -28.44
N TYR A 127 10.29 -9.08 -28.53
CA TYR A 127 10.17 -9.99 -29.68
C TYR A 127 9.68 -9.27 -30.95
N GLY A 128 8.87 -8.23 -30.79
CA GLY A 128 8.49 -7.35 -31.88
C GLY A 128 9.70 -6.68 -32.52
N ILE A 129 10.54 -6.03 -31.70
CA ILE A 129 11.78 -5.38 -32.15
C ILE A 129 12.75 -6.41 -32.74
N MET A 130 12.98 -7.56 -32.09
CA MET A 130 13.87 -8.61 -32.60
C MET A 130 13.41 -9.13 -33.97
N GLY A 131 12.11 -9.20 -34.23
CA GLY A 131 11.56 -9.60 -35.52
C GLY A 131 11.94 -8.68 -36.68
N PHE A 132 12.23 -7.40 -36.43
CA PHE A 132 12.68 -6.43 -37.45
C PHE A 132 14.20 -6.36 -37.60
N ILE A 133 14.95 -6.61 -36.52
CA ILE A 133 16.42 -6.58 -36.55
C ILE A 133 16.99 -7.84 -37.23
N GLY A 134 16.15 -8.83 -37.54
CA GLY A 134 16.56 -10.03 -38.29
C GLY A 134 17.58 -10.89 -37.53
N THR A 135 17.67 -10.72 -36.20
CA THR A 135 18.64 -11.47 -35.40
C THR A 135 18.29 -12.96 -35.43
N ASN A 136 19.28 -13.80 -35.75
CA ASN A 136 19.19 -15.26 -35.55
C ASN A 136 18.86 -15.64 -34.09
N ALA A 137 18.85 -14.67 -33.17
CA ALA A 137 18.25 -14.77 -31.84
C ALA A 137 16.82 -15.31 -31.88
N THR A 138 15.98 -15.01 -32.87
CA THR A 138 14.62 -15.60 -32.92
C THR A 138 14.61 -17.09 -33.28
N LYS A 139 15.67 -17.57 -33.97
CA LYS A 139 15.85 -18.98 -34.37
C LYS A 139 16.55 -19.82 -33.29
N ASN A 140 17.41 -19.20 -32.48
CA ASN A 140 18.16 -19.85 -31.40
C ASN A 140 17.67 -19.51 -29.98
N SER A 141 16.66 -18.64 -29.84
CA SER A 141 15.97 -18.45 -28.55
C SER A 141 15.14 -19.70 -28.30
N ALA A 142 15.71 -20.65 -27.57
CA ALA A 142 15.03 -21.84 -27.11
C ALA A 142 13.78 -21.44 -26.30
N GLY A 143 12.66 -21.39 -27.00
CA GLY A 143 11.42 -22.03 -26.60
C GLY A 143 10.23 -21.13 -26.24
N ALA A 144 10.40 -19.93 -25.69
CA ALA A 144 9.23 -19.17 -25.21
C ALA A 144 8.89 -17.91 -26.04
N ASN A 145 9.31 -17.83 -27.30
CA ASN A 145 8.94 -16.71 -28.17
C ASN A 145 7.49 -16.80 -28.71
N GLY A 146 6.81 -17.93 -28.58
CA GLY A 146 5.42 -18.07 -28.96
C GLY A 146 4.47 -17.30 -28.02
N ILE A 147 3.36 -16.79 -28.58
CA ILE A 147 2.46 -15.88 -27.86
C ILE A 147 1.85 -16.50 -26.61
N THR A 148 1.55 -17.80 -26.65
CA THR A 148 0.94 -18.54 -25.53
C THR A 148 1.92 -18.69 -24.38
N ALA A 149 3.17 -19.05 -24.67
CA ALA A 149 4.24 -19.12 -23.68
C ALA A 149 4.45 -17.76 -23.01
N ILE A 150 4.55 -16.69 -23.81
CA ILE A 150 4.72 -15.33 -23.30
C ILE A 150 3.55 -14.95 -22.37
N LEU A 151 2.31 -15.26 -22.75
CA LEU A 151 1.12 -14.94 -21.96
C LEU A 151 1.14 -15.66 -20.60
N ILE A 152 1.38 -16.97 -20.59
CA ILE A 152 1.37 -17.79 -19.37
C ILE A 152 2.52 -17.42 -18.44
N THR A 153 3.74 -17.31 -18.97
CA THR A 153 4.91 -16.87 -18.21
C THR A 153 4.69 -15.49 -17.60
N SER A 154 4.10 -14.56 -18.35
CA SER A 154 3.84 -13.20 -17.86
C SER A 154 2.76 -13.18 -16.78
N ALA A 155 1.71 -13.98 -16.91
CA ALA A 155 0.68 -14.11 -15.88
C ALA A 155 1.26 -14.66 -14.57
N ILE A 156 2.05 -15.74 -14.64
CA ILE A 156 2.70 -16.35 -13.48
C ILE A 156 3.74 -15.39 -12.88
N GLY A 157 4.54 -14.72 -13.72
CA GLY A 157 5.49 -13.70 -13.29
C GLY A 157 4.80 -12.54 -12.57
N GLY A 158 3.66 -12.06 -13.09
CA GLY A 158 2.86 -11.00 -12.48
C GLY A 158 2.36 -11.36 -11.08
N LEU A 159 1.86 -12.59 -10.91
CA LEU A 159 1.46 -13.15 -9.60
C LEU A 159 2.66 -13.24 -8.65
N GLY A 160 3.78 -13.80 -9.11
CA GLY A 160 4.99 -13.96 -8.30
C GLY A 160 5.55 -12.61 -7.82
N VAL A 161 5.62 -11.63 -8.72
CA VAL A 161 6.05 -10.27 -8.42
C VAL A 161 5.11 -9.60 -7.40
N ALA A 162 3.79 -9.68 -7.61
CA ALA A 162 2.84 -9.09 -6.68
C ALA A 162 2.99 -9.68 -5.28
N LYS A 163 3.19 -11.00 -5.19
CA LYS A 163 3.41 -11.69 -3.91
C LYS A 163 4.75 -11.31 -3.28
N LEU A 164 5.78 -11.15 -4.09
CA LEU A 164 7.08 -10.69 -3.63
C LEU A 164 6.97 -9.28 -3.03
N PHE A 165 6.32 -8.33 -3.69
CA PHE A 165 6.12 -6.99 -3.14
C PHE A 165 5.30 -6.98 -1.85
N GLU A 166 4.24 -7.78 -1.77
CA GLU A 166 3.46 -7.96 -0.54
C GLU A 166 4.35 -8.46 0.61
N TYR A 167 5.24 -9.41 0.33
CA TYR A 167 6.17 -9.97 1.31
C TYR A 167 7.32 -9.01 1.69
N LEU A 168 7.76 -8.17 0.75
CA LEU A 168 8.84 -7.20 0.97
C LEU A 168 8.37 -5.99 1.78
N MET A 169 7.08 -5.68 1.75
CA MET A 169 6.50 -4.56 2.50
C MET A 169 6.63 -4.73 4.03
N PRO A 170 6.76 -3.64 4.79
CA PRO A 170 6.87 -3.71 6.24
C PRO A 170 5.59 -4.34 6.83
N ALA A 171 5.75 -5.38 7.65
CA ALA A 171 4.63 -5.94 8.40
C ALA A 171 4.07 -4.88 9.37
N LYS A 172 2.74 -4.76 9.44
CA LYS A 172 2.02 -3.85 10.35
C LYS A 172 2.45 -4.00 11.82
N ASP A 173 2.88 -5.20 12.22
CA ASP A 173 3.21 -5.54 13.61
C ASP A 173 4.64 -5.15 14.03
N GLY A 174 5.37 -4.35 13.24
CA GLY A 174 6.75 -3.94 13.53
C GLY A 174 7.78 -5.07 13.48
N LYS A 175 7.36 -6.32 13.23
CA LYS A 175 8.23 -7.48 13.05
C LYS A 175 8.98 -7.34 11.73
N LYS A 176 10.24 -6.90 11.81
CA LYS A 176 11.15 -6.84 10.67
C LYS A 176 11.43 -8.27 10.18
N VAL A 177 10.90 -8.62 9.01
CA VAL A 177 11.28 -9.85 8.32
C VAL A 177 12.78 -9.75 7.99
N SER A 178 13.56 -10.73 8.43
CA SER A 178 15.02 -10.77 8.17
C SER A 178 15.31 -10.66 6.67
N LEU A 179 16.29 -9.84 6.32
CA LEU A 179 16.70 -9.58 4.94
C LEU A 179 17.04 -10.88 4.19
N TRP A 180 17.67 -11.85 4.86
CA TRP A 180 17.99 -13.16 4.28
C TRP A 180 16.75 -13.95 3.87
N LYS A 181 15.65 -13.87 4.64
CA LYS A 181 14.39 -14.50 4.26
C LYS A 181 13.76 -13.82 3.04
N LYS A 182 13.94 -12.51 2.88
CA LYS A 182 13.49 -11.76 1.70
C LYS A 182 14.29 -12.14 0.45
N ILE A 183 15.62 -12.26 0.57
CA ILE A 183 16.50 -12.70 -0.50
C ILE A 183 16.15 -14.13 -0.92
N ALA A 184 16.03 -15.06 0.04
CA ALA A 184 15.70 -16.46 -0.25
C ALA A 184 14.36 -16.59 -1.00
N TRP A 185 13.32 -15.84 -0.59
CA TRP A 185 12.04 -15.80 -1.29
C TRP A 185 12.14 -15.23 -2.71
N SER A 186 12.94 -14.19 -2.91
CA SER A 186 13.16 -13.59 -4.24
C SER A 186 13.84 -14.59 -5.18
N VAL A 187 14.87 -15.28 -4.68
CA VAL A 187 15.59 -16.33 -5.44
C VAL A 187 14.65 -17.48 -5.79
N LEU A 188 13.84 -17.95 -4.83
CA LEU A 188 12.86 -19.01 -5.08
C LEU A 188 11.83 -18.59 -6.14
N ALA A 189 11.33 -17.36 -6.08
CA ALA A 189 10.39 -16.85 -7.08
C ALA A 189 11.00 -16.83 -8.49
N ILE A 190 12.28 -16.43 -8.62
CA ILE A 190 13.00 -16.45 -9.90
C ILE A 190 13.18 -17.88 -10.40
N ILE A 191 13.53 -18.83 -9.53
CA ILE A 191 13.68 -20.25 -9.90
C ILE A 191 12.35 -20.81 -10.43
N VAL A 192 11.25 -20.57 -9.71
CA VAL A 192 9.91 -21.00 -10.15
C VAL A 192 9.56 -20.37 -11.50
N TRP A 193 9.85 -19.08 -11.67
CA TRP A 193 9.59 -18.39 -12.93
C TRP A 193 10.44 -18.94 -14.10
N MET A 194 11.72 -19.25 -13.87
CA MET A 194 12.59 -19.88 -14.86
C MET A 194 12.16 -21.31 -15.22
N LEU A 195 11.66 -22.07 -14.24
CA LEU A 195 11.11 -23.41 -14.47
C LEU A 195 9.87 -23.31 -15.36
N VAL A 196 8.95 -22.39 -15.04
CA VAL A 196 7.77 -22.11 -15.87
C VAL A 196 8.17 -21.66 -17.27
N PHE A 197 9.14 -20.76 -17.39
CA PHE A 197 9.62 -20.31 -18.69
C PHE A 197 10.16 -21.46 -19.52
N THR A 198 11.02 -22.31 -18.93
CA THR A 198 11.61 -23.49 -19.58
C THR A 198 10.54 -24.52 -19.97
N THR A 199 9.53 -24.78 -19.12
CA THR A 199 8.46 -25.74 -19.46
C THR A 199 7.56 -25.21 -20.56
N MET A 200 7.19 -23.93 -20.52
CA MET A 200 6.47 -23.27 -21.63
C MET A 200 7.30 -23.28 -22.90
N SER A 201 8.63 -23.28 -22.76
CA SER A 201 9.58 -23.35 -23.86
C SER A 201 9.55 -24.67 -24.64
N MET A 202 9.04 -25.73 -24.02
CA MET A 202 8.88 -27.05 -24.63
C MET A 202 7.56 -27.19 -25.40
N ILE A 203 6.63 -26.23 -25.24
CA ILE A 203 5.35 -26.23 -25.96
C ILE A 203 5.62 -25.77 -27.40
N GLN A 204 5.55 -26.73 -28.33
CA GLN A 204 5.67 -26.51 -29.77
C GLN A 204 4.34 -26.76 -30.48
N GLY A 205 4.26 -26.35 -31.74
CA GLY A 205 3.08 -26.58 -32.59
C GLY A 205 1.99 -25.51 -32.46
N PRO A 206 0.76 -25.80 -32.92
CA PRO A 206 -0.32 -24.81 -33.04
C PRO A 206 -0.75 -24.14 -31.73
N LEU A 207 -0.42 -24.76 -30.58
CA LEU A 207 -0.75 -24.24 -29.25
C LEU A 207 0.12 -23.05 -28.83
N ASN A 208 1.28 -22.86 -29.44
CA ASN A 208 2.21 -21.77 -29.12
C ASN A 208 2.73 -21.11 -30.40
N PRO A 209 1.85 -20.44 -31.19
CA PRO A 209 2.25 -19.87 -32.46
C PRO A 209 3.23 -18.72 -32.25
N VAL A 210 4.27 -18.70 -33.07
CA VAL A 210 5.21 -17.58 -33.16
C VAL A 210 4.65 -16.59 -34.17
N LEU A 211 4.38 -15.36 -33.72
CA LEU A 211 3.77 -14.33 -34.56
C LEU A 211 4.85 -13.52 -35.31
N PRO A 212 4.49 -12.83 -36.40
CA PRO A 212 5.36 -11.83 -37.00
C PRO A 212 5.69 -10.70 -36.02
N GLY A 213 6.89 -10.10 -36.13
CA GLY A 213 7.32 -9.01 -35.23
C GLY A 213 6.31 -7.86 -35.14
N ILE A 214 5.68 -7.48 -36.25
CA ILE A 214 4.64 -6.44 -36.27
C ILE A 214 3.44 -6.79 -35.39
N ALA A 215 3.03 -8.06 -35.33
CA ALA A 215 1.90 -8.49 -34.52
C ALA A 215 2.20 -8.34 -33.02
N TYR A 216 3.42 -8.68 -32.59
CA TYR A 216 3.84 -8.44 -31.21
C TYR A 216 3.87 -6.94 -30.86
N LEU A 217 4.31 -6.07 -31.78
CA LEU A 217 4.27 -4.62 -31.55
C LEU A 217 2.84 -4.09 -31.39
N ILE A 218 1.91 -4.54 -32.25
CA ILE A 218 0.50 -4.17 -32.14
C ILE A 218 -0.07 -4.62 -30.78
N ILE A 219 0.21 -5.85 -30.37
CA ILE A 219 -0.22 -6.38 -29.07
C ILE A 219 0.36 -5.54 -27.93
N ALA A 220 1.65 -5.18 -27.97
CA ALA A 220 2.28 -4.34 -26.95
C ALA A 220 1.59 -2.99 -26.81
N VAL A 221 1.24 -2.33 -27.94
CA VAL A 221 0.50 -1.07 -27.94
C VAL A 221 -0.90 -1.25 -27.32
N VAL A 222 -1.64 -2.28 -27.73
CA VAL A 222 -2.98 -2.57 -27.17
C VAL A 222 -2.90 -2.79 -25.65
N VAL A 223 -1.94 -3.58 -25.19
CA VAL A 223 -1.72 -3.87 -23.77
C VAL A 223 -1.35 -2.61 -22.99
N PHE A 224 -0.53 -1.72 -23.57
CA PHE A 224 -0.19 -0.44 -22.97
C PHE A 224 -1.45 0.41 -22.68
N PHE A 225 -2.34 0.55 -23.67
CA PHE A 225 -3.60 1.28 -23.47
C PHE A 225 -4.54 0.58 -22.47
N ALA A 226 -4.62 -0.75 -22.52
CA ALA A 226 -5.39 -1.53 -21.54
C ALA A 226 -4.87 -1.30 -20.10
N ARG A 227 -3.55 -1.24 -19.90
CA ARG A 227 -2.93 -0.90 -18.62
C ARG A 227 -3.23 0.52 -18.18
N MET A 228 -3.15 1.51 -19.08
CA MET A 228 -3.50 2.89 -18.75
C MET A 228 -4.95 3.02 -18.28
N TRP A 229 -5.87 2.32 -18.94
CA TRP A 229 -7.27 2.27 -18.53
C TRP A 229 -7.43 1.58 -17.16
N LEU A 230 -6.77 0.44 -16.95
CA LEU A 230 -6.80 -0.31 -15.68
C LEU A 230 -6.30 0.53 -14.50
N LYS A 231 -5.18 1.24 -14.68
CA LYS A 231 -4.62 2.13 -13.67
C LYS A 231 -5.57 3.28 -13.31
N ARG A 232 -6.20 3.91 -14.30
CA ARG A 232 -7.20 4.98 -14.10
C ARG A 232 -8.45 4.46 -13.39
N ARG A 233 -8.89 3.23 -13.68
CA ARG A 233 -10.11 2.66 -13.09
C ARG A 233 -9.92 2.20 -11.64
N PHE A 234 -8.75 1.66 -11.30
CA PHE A 234 -8.52 0.98 -10.01
C PHE A 234 -7.57 1.69 -9.05
N ASN A 235 -7.05 2.88 -9.37
CA ASN A 235 -6.16 3.68 -8.50
C ASN A 235 -5.01 2.85 -7.90
N ILE A 236 -4.29 2.11 -8.74
CA ILE A 236 -3.19 1.22 -8.35
C ILE A 236 -2.01 2.07 -7.86
N THR A 237 -1.72 2.07 -6.56
CA THR A 237 -0.58 2.80 -5.95
C THR A 237 0.65 1.92 -5.68
N THR A 238 0.53 0.61 -5.91
CA THR A 238 1.56 -0.40 -5.69
C THR A 238 1.66 -1.26 -6.95
N SER A 239 2.41 -0.75 -7.91
CA SER A 239 2.71 -1.35 -9.21
C SER A 239 4.22 -1.26 -9.40
N MET A 240 4.84 -2.17 -10.16
CA MET A 240 6.15 -1.84 -10.73
C MET A 240 5.89 -0.66 -11.68
N PHE A 241 6.24 0.56 -11.28
CA PHE A 241 5.93 1.84 -11.96
C PHE A 241 4.48 2.32 -11.81
#